data_AF-A0A552ZNZ0-F1
#
_entry.id   AF-A0A552ZNZ0-F1
#
_cell.length_a   1.000
_cell.length_b   1.000
_cell.length_c   1.000
_cell.angle_alpha   90.00
_cell.angle_beta   90.00
_cell.angle_gamma   90.00
#
_symmetry.space_group_name_H-M   'P 1'
#
loop_
_entity.id
_entity.type
_entity.pdbx_description
1 polymer ?
#
loop_
_entity_poly.entity_id
_entity_poly.type
_entity_poly.pdbx_seq_one_letter_code
_entity_poly.pdbx_strand_id
1 'polypeptide(L)'
;MTDIAIPDTLSTLTDPETTSGTDGRPGNPGLVALPLIIAGGFGLGVTNTGILDVAAAPVPVLLSATSIGLLIAMIWAAALGQNVNATVYGTFFGFYGSYAVLSLGLAHNWFGIAAGDTAGTVALWLTSWLVTIGLLTVLLLRLPWTYPVLLLVVDAALAALLVGNLSGSPGATHVGGWLVFVFVAFVVYFYAASLWEETGGRSLPLGRPLIA
;
A
#
# COMPACT_ATOMS: atom_id res chain seq x y z
N MET A 1 -36.50 -28.86 -65.72
CA MET A 1 -35.39 -28.27 -64.96
C MET A 1 -35.89 -26.96 -64.39
N THR A 2 -36.47 -27.06 -63.20
CA THR A 2 -37.04 -25.94 -62.43
C THR A 2 -35.95 -25.44 -61.50
N ASP A 3 -35.53 -24.20 -61.74
CA ASP A 3 -34.56 -23.48 -60.91
C ASP A 3 -35.34 -22.88 -59.73
N ILE A 4 -35.12 -23.44 -58.53
CA ILE A 4 -35.73 -22.95 -57.29
C ILE A 4 -34.84 -21.80 -56.81
N ALA A 5 -35.32 -20.58 -56.98
CA ALA A 5 -34.74 -19.40 -56.35
C ALA A 5 -34.82 -19.55 -54.82
N ILE A 6 -33.67 -19.70 -54.18
CA ILE A 6 -33.52 -19.52 -52.73
C ILE A 6 -33.39 -18.01 -52.50
N PRO A 7 -34.32 -17.35 -51.79
CA PRO A 7 -34.11 -15.96 -51.40
C PRO A 7 -33.01 -15.88 -50.33
N ASP A 8 -32.00 -15.04 -50.57
CA ASP A 8 -30.93 -14.65 -49.63
C ASP A 8 -31.48 -13.83 -48.44
N THR A 9 -32.38 -14.42 -47.64
CA THR A 9 -32.83 -13.84 -46.37
C THR A 9 -31.89 -14.23 -45.23
N LEU A 10 -30.64 -13.76 -45.23
CA LEU A 10 -29.76 -13.79 -44.05
C LEU A 10 -28.77 -12.60 -43.98
N SER A 11 -29.10 -11.46 -44.60
CA SER A 11 -28.37 -10.21 -44.34
C SER A 11 -29.24 -9.29 -43.48
N THR A 12 -28.64 -8.78 -42.40
CA THR A 12 -29.16 -7.81 -41.41
C THR A 12 -29.85 -8.36 -40.15
N LEU A 13 -29.16 -9.23 -39.43
CA LEU A 13 -29.06 -9.02 -37.97
C LEU A 13 -27.76 -8.25 -37.74
N THR A 14 -27.81 -6.94 -37.98
CA THR A 14 -26.91 -6.03 -37.26
C THR A 14 -27.35 -6.16 -35.82
N ASP A 15 -26.67 -7.04 -35.06
CA ASP A 15 -26.78 -6.98 -33.61
C ASP A 15 -26.53 -5.51 -33.26
N PRO A 16 -27.49 -4.81 -32.64
CA PRO A 16 -27.13 -3.54 -32.03
C PRO A 16 -25.99 -3.91 -31.10
N GLU A 17 -24.81 -3.33 -31.38
CA GLU A 17 -23.71 -3.25 -30.44
C GLU A 17 -24.36 -3.02 -29.09
N THR A 18 -24.42 -4.09 -28.29
CA THR A 18 -24.88 -4.01 -26.93
C THR A 18 -23.77 -3.22 -26.31
N THR A 19 -23.89 -1.89 -26.36
CA THR A 19 -23.27 -1.00 -25.42
C THR A 19 -23.67 -1.60 -24.10
N SER A 20 -22.78 -2.41 -23.52
CA SER A 20 -22.98 -3.02 -22.23
C SER A 20 -23.00 -1.85 -21.26
N GLY A 21 -24.19 -1.30 -21.11
CA GLY A 21 -24.56 -0.27 -20.17
C GLY A 21 -24.49 -0.87 -18.78
N THR A 22 -23.27 -1.12 -18.34
CA THR A 22 -22.87 -0.94 -16.97
C THR A 22 -21.77 0.09 -17.03
N ASP A 23 -22.14 1.37 -17.16
CA ASP A 23 -21.30 2.47 -16.68
C ASP A 23 -21.33 2.39 -15.13
N GLY A 24 -20.88 1.24 -14.63
CA GLY A 24 -20.75 0.94 -13.23
C GLY A 24 -19.52 1.67 -12.76
N ARG A 25 -19.64 2.36 -11.63
CA ARG A 25 -18.52 3.05 -11.00
C ARG A 25 -17.30 2.13 -11.01
N PRO A 26 -16.17 2.54 -11.61
CA PRO A 26 -14.99 1.68 -11.69
C PRO A 26 -14.57 1.27 -10.29
N GLY A 27 -14.15 0.01 -10.14
CA GLY A 27 -13.78 -0.54 -8.85
C GLY A 27 -12.70 0.30 -8.15
N ASN A 28 -12.77 0.36 -6.81
CA ASN A 28 -11.84 1.11 -5.99
C ASN A 28 -11.07 0.19 -5.03
N PRO A 29 -9.90 -0.33 -5.44
CA PRO A 29 -9.05 -1.16 -4.59
C PRO A 29 -8.55 -0.47 -3.32
N GLY A 30 -8.58 0.87 -3.28
CA GLY A 30 -8.24 1.65 -2.10
C GLY A 30 -9.17 1.38 -0.92
N LEU A 31 -10.43 1.03 -1.17
CA LEU A 31 -11.38 0.67 -0.09
C LEU A 31 -10.99 -0.62 0.64
N VAL A 32 -10.16 -1.47 0.02
CA VAL A 32 -9.59 -2.65 0.67
C VAL A 32 -8.23 -2.31 1.28
N ALA A 33 -7.34 -1.65 0.52
CA ALA A 33 -5.98 -1.39 0.95
C ALA A 33 -5.90 -0.43 2.16
N LEU A 34 -6.55 0.73 2.07
CA LEU A 34 -6.38 1.83 3.02
C LEU A 34 -6.75 1.46 4.47
N PRO A 35 -7.91 0.82 4.77
CA PRO A 35 -8.22 0.43 6.15
C PRO A 35 -7.24 -0.62 6.71
N LEU A 36 -6.68 -1.47 5.84
CA LEU A 36 -5.73 -2.51 6.25
C LEU A 36 -4.30 -1.97 6.42
N ILE A 37 -3.93 -0.92 5.69
CA ILE A 37 -2.74 -0.10 5.97
C ILE A 37 -2.89 0.59 7.33
N ILE A 38 -4.07 1.16 7.65
CA ILE A 38 -4.32 1.82 8.94
C ILE A 38 -4.08 0.84 10.09
N ALA A 39 -4.65 -0.36 10.04
CA ALA A 39 -4.47 -1.38 11.08
C ALA A 39 -2.99 -1.75 11.29
N GLY A 40 -2.26 -1.99 10.20
CA GLY A 40 -0.84 -2.37 10.25
C GLY A 40 0.08 -1.23 10.68
N GLY A 41 -0.11 -0.04 10.11
CA GLY A 41 0.63 1.17 10.47
C GLY A 41 0.40 1.55 11.93
N PHE A 42 -0.84 1.46 12.43
CA PHE A 42 -1.14 1.74 13.83
C PHE A 42 -0.39 0.78 14.77
N GLY A 43 -0.38 -0.51 14.47
CA GLY A 43 0.37 -1.51 15.25
C GLY A 43 1.88 -1.22 15.29
N LEU A 44 2.48 -0.87 14.15
CA LEU A 44 3.89 -0.45 14.09
C LEU A 44 4.13 0.83 14.89
N GLY A 45 3.24 1.83 14.78
CA GLY A 45 3.35 3.09 15.52
C GLY A 45 3.35 2.87 17.03
N VAL A 46 2.39 2.09 17.55
CA VAL A 46 2.30 1.75 18.98
C VAL A 46 3.57 1.04 19.49
N THR A 47 4.10 0.10 18.70
CA THR A 47 5.30 -0.66 19.07
C THR A 47 6.54 0.23 19.05
N ASN A 48 6.75 0.97 17.96
CA ASN A 48 7.96 1.78 17.77
C ASN A 48 7.99 3.02 18.68
N THR A 49 6.84 3.52 19.14
CA THR A 49 6.78 4.59 20.15
C THR A 49 7.10 4.11 21.57
N GLY A 50 7.15 2.80 21.79
CA GLY A 50 7.33 2.22 23.13
C GLY A 50 6.07 2.27 24.00
N ILE A 51 4.89 2.61 23.45
CA ILE A 51 3.61 2.54 24.18
C ILE A 51 3.33 1.10 24.60
N LEU A 52 3.66 0.14 23.72
CA LEU A 52 3.61 -1.28 24.02
C LEU A 52 5.01 -1.90 23.88
N ASP A 53 5.54 -2.43 24.97
CA ASP A 53 6.85 -3.11 25.00
C ASP A 53 6.73 -4.59 24.61
N VAL A 54 6.18 -4.84 23.42
CA VAL A 54 6.04 -6.18 22.85
C VAL A 54 6.40 -6.12 21.38
N ALA A 55 7.68 -6.32 21.06
CA ALA A 55 8.22 -6.14 19.70
C ALA A 55 7.48 -6.96 18.61
N ALA A 56 6.97 -8.15 18.96
CA ALA A 56 6.24 -9.03 18.05
C ALA A 56 4.74 -8.72 17.95
N ALA A 57 4.19 -7.82 18.77
CA ALA A 57 2.76 -7.50 18.78
C ALA A 57 2.15 -7.10 17.43
N PRO A 58 2.82 -6.34 16.54
CA PRO A 58 2.22 -5.99 15.26
C PRO A 58 2.30 -7.12 14.24
N VAL A 59 3.16 -8.13 14.43
CA VAL A 59 3.42 -9.18 13.43
C VAL A 59 2.16 -9.92 12.97
N PRO A 60 1.24 -10.35 13.85
CA PRO A 60 0.03 -11.05 13.41
C PRO A 60 -0.85 -10.21 12.49
N VAL A 61 -1.07 -8.92 12.80
CA VAL A 61 -1.91 -8.04 11.96
C VAL A 61 -1.22 -7.71 10.64
N LEU A 62 0.11 -7.52 10.67
CA LEU A 62 0.89 -7.25 9.47
C LEU A 62 0.89 -8.43 8.50
N LEU A 63 1.12 -9.64 9.00
CA LEU A 63 1.16 -10.85 8.18
C LEU A 63 -0.21 -11.20 7.61
N SER A 64 -1.25 -11.18 8.47
CA SER A 64 -2.56 -11.74 8.13
C SER A 64 -3.49 -10.74 7.46
N ALA A 65 -3.64 -9.52 7.99
CA ALA A 65 -4.62 -8.57 7.49
C ALA A 65 -3.99 -7.59 6.50
N THR A 66 -2.93 -6.89 6.92
CA THR A 66 -2.33 -5.82 6.13
C THR A 66 -1.69 -6.35 4.85
N SER A 67 -0.83 -7.37 4.94
CA SER A 67 -0.13 -7.90 3.76
C SER A 67 -1.09 -8.58 2.79
N ILE A 68 -2.01 -9.42 3.27
CA ILE A 68 -2.99 -10.08 2.40
C ILE A 68 -3.91 -9.05 1.74
N GLY A 69 -4.39 -8.06 2.49
CA GLY A 69 -5.19 -6.97 1.97
C GLY A 69 -4.51 -6.18 0.87
N LEU A 70 -3.24 -5.83 1.08
CA LEU A 70 -2.45 -5.10 0.09
C LEU A 70 -2.14 -5.94 -1.15
N LEU A 71 -1.88 -7.25 -0.99
CA LEU A 71 -1.70 -8.17 -2.11
C LEU A 71 -2.97 -8.23 -2.98
N ILE A 72 -4.14 -8.37 -2.35
CA ILE A 72 -5.43 -8.39 -3.05
C ILE A 72 -5.67 -7.05 -3.76
N ALA A 73 -5.48 -5.94 -3.06
CA ALA A 73 -5.69 -4.61 -3.64
C ALA A 73 -4.69 -4.28 -4.76
N MET A 74 -3.45 -4.75 -4.66
CA MET A 74 -2.44 -4.64 -5.72
C MET A 74 -2.89 -5.37 -6.98
N ILE A 75 -3.30 -6.64 -6.85
CA ILE A 75 -3.76 -7.46 -7.98
C ILE A 75 -5.02 -6.83 -8.61
N TRP A 76 -5.96 -6.38 -7.78
CA TRP A 76 -7.18 -5.73 -8.25
C TRP A 76 -6.88 -4.40 -8.96
N ALA A 77 -6.01 -3.56 -8.41
CA ALA A 77 -5.58 -2.32 -9.05
C ALA A 77 -4.89 -2.57 -10.40
N ALA A 78 -4.03 -3.58 -10.48
CA ALA A 78 -3.36 -3.97 -11.72
C ALA A 78 -4.39 -4.44 -12.77
N ALA A 79 -5.37 -5.25 -12.37
CA ALA A 79 -6.44 -5.72 -13.25
C ALA A 79 -7.32 -4.58 -13.81
N LEU A 80 -7.46 -3.48 -13.05
CA LEU A 80 -8.16 -2.26 -13.50
C LEU A 80 -7.26 -1.27 -14.25
N GLY A 81 -5.98 -1.58 -14.47
CA GLY A 81 -5.02 -0.67 -15.11
C GLY A 81 -4.62 0.54 -14.24
N GLN A 82 -4.93 0.53 -12.94
CA GLN A 82 -4.57 1.58 -11.98
C GLN A 82 -3.10 1.43 -11.55
N ASN A 83 -2.16 1.56 -12.49
CA ASN A 83 -0.75 1.19 -12.32
C ASN A 83 -0.05 1.89 -11.15
N VAL A 84 -0.40 3.17 -10.89
CA VAL A 84 0.15 3.92 -9.74
C VAL A 84 -0.31 3.29 -8.42
N ASN A 85 -1.61 3.01 -8.29
CA ASN A 85 -2.17 2.35 -7.10
C ASN A 85 -1.59 0.95 -6.92
N ALA A 86 -1.50 0.16 -8.01
CA ALA A 86 -0.90 -1.17 -7.99
C ALA A 86 0.56 -1.11 -7.50
N THR A 87 1.33 -0.12 -7.98
CA THR A 87 2.72 0.10 -7.51
C THR A 87 2.75 0.41 -6.02
N VAL A 88 1.95 1.37 -5.54
CA VAL A 88 1.91 1.75 -4.13
C VAL A 88 1.50 0.56 -3.24
N TYR A 89 0.41 -0.13 -3.58
CA TYR A 89 -0.06 -1.28 -2.79
C TYR A 89 0.94 -2.44 -2.82
N GLY A 90 1.60 -2.68 -3.95
CA GLY A 90 2.67 -3.68 -4.06
C GLY A 90 3.90 -3.33 -3.21
N THR A 91 4.32 -2.07 -3.20
CA THR A 91 5.43 -1.61 -2.35
C THR A 91 5.10 -1.79 -0.88
N PHE A 92 3.92 -1.37 -0.41
CA PHE A 92 3.54 -1.54 0.99
C PHE A 92 3.26 -3.01 1.35
N PHE A 93 2.71 -3.82 0.44
CA PHE A 93 2.63 -5.28 0.62
C PHE A 93 4.01 -5.86 0.88
N GLY A 94 4.98 -5.54 0.03
CA GLY A 94 6.36 -5.97 0.19
C GLY A 94 6.96 -5.51 1.51
N PHE A 95 6.76 -4.25 1.90
CA PHE A 95 7.24 -3.70 3.16
C PHE A 95 6.67 -4.45 4.37
N TYR A 96 5.35 -4.49 4.53
CA TYR A 96 4.71 -5.12 5.69
C TYR A 96 4.91 -6.63 5.71
N GLY A 97 4.81 -7.28 4.55
CA GLY A 97 4.97 -8.73 4.42
C GLY A 97 6.41 -9.16 4.72
N SER A 98 7.40 -8.47 4.14
CA SER A 98 8.80 -8.78 4.42
C SER A 98 9.19 -8.45 5.86
N TYR A 99 8.63 -7.40 6.48
CA TYR A 99 8.82 -7.15 7.92
C TYR A 99 8.30 -8.31 8.77
N ALA A 100 7.08 -8.77 8.50
CA ALA A 100 6.47 -9.86 9.27
C ALA A 100 7.28 -11.17 9.12
N VAL A 101 7.70 -11.49 7.90
CA VAL A 101 8.56 -12.64 7.60
C VAL A 101 9.93 -12.51 8.26
N LEU A 102 10.56 -11.32 8.20
CA LEU A 102 11.83 -11.05 8.87
C LEU A 102 11.70 -11.23 10.39
N SER A 103 10.67 -10.63 11.00
CA SER A 103 10.44 -10.67 12.44
C SER A 103 10.20 -12.10 12.94
N LEU A 104 9.32 -12.87 12.27
CA LEU A 104 9.11 -14.28 12.60
C LEU A 104 10.36 -15.11 12.36
N GLY A 105 11.05 -14.87 11.24
CA GLY A 105 12.25 -15.62 10.89
C GLY A 105 13.41 -15.38 11.85
N LEU A 106 13.56 -14.17 12.40
CA LEU A 106 14.50 -13.89 13.47
C LEU A 106 14.07 -14.55 14.78
N ALA A 107 12.79 -14.46 15.15
CA ALA A 107 12.26 -15.05 16.38
C ALA A 107 12.36 -16.59 16.41
N HIS A 108 12.28 -17.24 15.25
CA HIS A 108 12.28 -18.69 15.11
C HIS A 108 13.51 -19.25 14.38
N ASN A 109 14.52 -18.42 14.12
CA ASN A 109 15.75 -18.78 13.43
C ASN A 109 15.54 -19.47 12.05
N TRP A 110 14.59 -18.98 11.24
CA TRP A 110 14.31 -19.54 9.92
C TRP A 110 15.43 -19.30 8.91
N PHE A 111 16.18 -18.20 9.06
CA PHE A 111 17.19 -17.76 8.10
C PHE A 111 18.62 -18.12 8.50
N GLY A 112 18.84 -18.73 9.67
CA GLY A 112 20.18 -19.07 10.15
C GLY A 112 21.06 -17.85 10.45
N ILE A 113 20.45 -16.70 10.73
CA ILE A 113 21.15 -15.45 11.06
C ILE A 113 21.70 -15.55 12.47
N ALA A 114 23.00 -15.37 12.65
CA ALA A 114 23.60 -15.38 13.97
C ALA A 114 23.08 -14.19 14.80
N ALA A 115 22.97 -14.36 16.12
CA ALA A 115 22.42 -13.32 17.00
C ALA A 115 23.14 -11.97 16.84
N GLY A 116 24.47 -11.99 16.68
CA GLY A 116 25.29 -10.80 16.46
C GLY A 116 25.04 -10.07 15.13
N ASP A 117 24.44 -10.73 14.14
CA ASP A 117 24.19 -10.18 12.81
C ASP A 117 22.77 -9.62 12.65
N THR A 118 21.95 -9.68 13.71
CA THR A 118 20.56 -9.22 13.70
C THR A 118 20.44 -7.74 13.35
N ALA A 119 21.25 -6.89 13.99
CA ALA A 119 21.22 -5.44 13.74
C ALA A 119 21.61 -5.11 12.30
N GLY A 120 22.62 -5.79 11.74
CA GLY A 120 23.03 -5.62 10.34
C GLY A 120 21.94 -6.06 9.37
N THR A 121 21.25 -7.16 9.66
CA THR A 121 20.12 -7.65 8.86
C THR A 121 18.97 -6.65 8.85
N VAL A 122 18.57 -6.15 10.02
CA VAL A 122 17.49 -5.15 10.13
C VAL A 122 17.88 -3.85 9.44
N ALA A 123 19.14 -3.41 9.55
CA ALA A 123 19.64 -2.23 8.87
C ALA A 123 19.57 -2.35 7.35
N LEU A 124 19.95 -3.51 6.79
CA LEU A 124 19.85 -3.78 5.36
C LEU A 124 18.40 -3.76 4.88
N TRP A 125 17.49 -4.38 5.65
CA TRP A 125 16.06 -4.38 5.36
C TRP A 125 15.49 -2.96 5.38
N LEU A 126 15.77 -2.17 6.42
CA LEU A 126 15.34 -0.76 6.52
C LEU A 126 15.89 0.08 5.37
N THR A 127 17.17 -0.08 5.03
CA THR A 127 17.82 0.68 3.95
C THR A 127 17.22 0.32 2.58
N SER A 128 16.93 -0.95 2.35
CA SER A 128 16.31 -1.41 1.10
C SER A 128 14.93 -0.78 0.87
N TRP A 129 14.12 -0.69 1.93
CA TRP A 129 12.82 -0.02 1.87
C TRP A 129 12.93 1.51 1.82
N LEU A 130 13.89 2.11 2.52
CA LEU A 130 14.15 3.55 2.45
C LEU A 130 14.54 3.97 1.02
N VAL A 131 15.39 3.21 0.34
CA VAL A 131 15.75 3.49 -1.06
C VAL A 131 14.55 3.30 -1.99
N THR A 132 13.80 2.21 -1.80
CA THR A 132 12.65 1.89 -2.66
C THR A 132 11.54 2.92 -2.52
N ILE A 133 11.16 3.26 -1.28
CA ILE A 133 10.12 4.24 -0.99
C ILE A 133 10.60 5.65 -1.32
N GLY A 134 11.87 5.99 -1.03
CA GLY A 134 12.44 7.28 -1.41
C GLY A 134 12.43 7.52 -2.92
N LEU A 135 12.72 6.48 -3.72
CA LEU A 135 12.56 6.56 -5.18
C LEU A 135 11.10 6.79 -5.56
N LEU A 136 10.16 6.08 -4.94
CA LEU A 136 8.73 6.26 -5.18
C LEU A 136 8.29 7.69 -4.80
N THR A 137 8.74 8.24 -3.67
CA THR A 137 8.48 9.62 -3.24
C THR A 137 8.84 10.62 -4.32
N VAL A 138 10.04 10.49 -4.91
CA VAL A 138 10.50 11.37 -6.00
C VAL A 138 9.67 11.18 -7.27
N LEU A 139 9.38 9.94 -7.64
CA LEU A 139 8.64 9.65 -8.88
C LEU A 139 7.16 10.03 -8.80
N LEU A 140 6.60 10.17 -7.60
CA LEU A 140 5.21 10.57 -7.36
C LEU A 140 5.04 12.08 -7.09
N LEU A 141 6.07 12.92 -7.27
CA LEU A 141 5.97 14.38 -7.08
C LEU A 141 4.92 15.06 -7.99
N ARG A 142 4.54 14.43 -9.10
CA ARG A 142 3.48 14.90 -10.01
C ARG A 142 2.06 14.60 -9.53
N LEU A 143 1.90 13.74 -8.53
CA LEU A 143 0.60 13.48 -7.90
C LEU A 143 0.20 14.63 -6.98
N PRO A 144 -1.08 14.74 -6.57
CA PRO A 144 -1.49 15.67 -5.52
C PRO A 144 -0.56 15.62 -4.31
N TRP A 145 -0.17 16.77 -3.76
CA TRP A 145 0.95 16.87 -2.80
C TRP A 145 0.83 15.96 -1.58
N THR A 146 -0.39 15.56 -1.20
CA THR A 146 -0.60 14.64 -0.07
C THR A 146 0.07 13.28 -0.30
N TYR A 147 0.20 12.81 -1.54
CA TYR A 147 0.86 11.53 -1.86
C TYR A 147 2.37 11.57 -1.60
N PRO A 148 3.17 12.44 -2.25
CA PRO A 148 4.60 12.51 -1.98
C PRO A 148 4.92 12.98 -0.56
N VAL A 149 4.10 13.83 0.06
CA VAL A 149 4.33 14.21 1.47
C VAL A 149 4.08 13.03 2.41
N LEU A 150 3.04 12.22 2.17
CA LEU A 150 2.83 10.98 2.91
C LEU A 150 4.05 10.07 2.79
N LEU A 151 4.59 9.86 1.59
CA LEU A 151 5.75 8.99 1.40
C LEU A 151 7.03 9.57 2.02
N LEU A 152 7.22 10.89 1.96
CA LEU A 152 8.32 11.56 2.64
C LEU A 152 8.27 11.36 4.17
N VAL A 153 7.07 11.35 4.76
CA VAL A 153 6.90 11.01 6.18
C VAL A 153 7.33 9.56 6.45
N VAL A 154 7.05 8.63 5.54
CA VAL A 154 7.51 7.24 5.63
C VAL A 154 9.03 7.16 5.51
N ASP A 155 9.64 7.89 4.58
CA ASP A 155 11.11 7.95 4.44
C ASP A 155 11.76 8.48 5.71
N ALA A 156 11.21 9.54 6.31
CA ALA A 156 11.68 10.09 7.58
C ALA A 156 11.53 9.07 8.73
N ALA A 157 10.44 8.32 8.77
CA ALA A 157 10.23 7.26 9.76
C ALA A 157 11.26 6.15 9.61
N LEU A 158 11.49 5.66 8.38
CA LEU A 158 12.48 4.62 8.09
C LEU A 158 13.91 5.08 8.42
N ALA A 159 14.25 6.33 8.11
CA ALA A 159 15.53 6.91 8.47
C ALA A 159 15.72 6.98 10.00
N ALA A 160 14.69 7.42 10.73
CA ALA A 160 14.73 7.45 12.19
C ALA A 160 14.87 6.04 12.80
N LEU A 161 14.13 5.05 12.27
CA LEU A 161 14.24 3.65 12.68
C LEU A 161 15.62 3.06 12.36
N LEU A 162 16.21 3.40 11.21
CA LEU A 162 17.55 2.96 10.83
C LEU A 162 18.60 3.53 11.79
N VAL A 163 18.50 4.82 12.13
CA VAL A 163 19.35 5.44 13.15
C VAL A 163 19.16 4.75 14.50
N GLY A 164 17.90 4.49 14.91
CA GLY A 164 17.59 3.77 16.14
C GLY A 164 18.25 2.38 16.20
N ASN A 165 18.15 1.61 15.12
CA ASN A 165 18.74 0.28 15.01
C ASN A 165 20.28 0.30 15.03
N LEU A 166 20.91 1.20 14.28
CA LEU A 166 22.37 1.27 14.18
C LEU A 166 23.05 1.85 15.43
N SER A 167 22.39 2.76 16.13
CA SER A 167 22.92 3.42 17.32
C SER A 167 22.43 2.81 18.65
N GLY A 168 21.44 1.92 18.60
CA GLY A 168 20.73 1.43 19.78
C GLY A 168 19.91 2.50 20.50
N SER A 169 19.58 3.62 19.85
CA SER A 169 18.87 4.77 20.45
C SER A 169 17.36 4.54 20.50
N PRO A 170 16.75 4.39 21.69
CA PRO A 170 15.30 4.26 21.81
C PRO A 170 14.59 5.55 21.37
N GLY A 171 15.21 6.72 21.63
CA GLY A 171 14.65 8.01 21.23
C GLY A 171 14.47 8.13 19.71
N ALA A 172 15.42 7.66 18.91
CA ALA A 172 15.30 7.65 17.46
C ALA A 172 14.19 6.68 16.99
N THR A 173 14.09 5.49 17.62
CA THR A 173 13.00 4.54 17.35
C THR A 173 11.63 5.15 17.68
N HIS A 174 11.51 5.85 18.81
CA HIS A 174 10.28 6.53 19.22
C HIS A 174 9.87 7.62 18.23
N VAL A 175 10.83 8.42 17.75
CA VAL A 175 10.58 9.41 16.68
C VAL A 175 10.03 8.71 15.42
N GLY A 176 10.62 7.58 15.02
CA GLY A 176 10.11 6.75 13.93
C GLY A 176 8.66 6.31 14.17
N GLY A 177 8.32 5.86 15.37
CA GLY A 177 6.95 5.49 15.74
C GLY A 177 5.95 6.64 15.64
N TRP A 178 6.32 7.85 16.09
CA TRP A 178 5.46 9.03 15.97
C TRP A 178 5.25 9.46 14.52
N LEU A 179 6.29 9.36 13.67
CA LEU A 179 6.15 9.61 12.24
C LEU A 179 5.24 8.58 11.56
N VAL A 180 5.23 7.32 12.02
CA VAL A 180 4.26 6.31 11.56
C VAL A 180 2.83 6.74 11.90
N PHE A 181 2.57 7.35 13.05
CA PHE A 181 1.23 7.89 13.34
C PHE A 181 0.84 9.06 12.43
N VAL A 182 1.79 9.93 12.06
CA VAL A 182 1.54 10.96 11.05
C VAL A 182 1.17 10.34 9.70
N PHE A 183 1.91 9.31 9.27
CA PHE A 183 1.55 8.51 8.09
C PHE A 183 0.13 7.92 8.20
N VAL A 184 -0.21 7.29 9.32
CA VAL A 184 -1.56 6.73 9.55
C VAL A 184 -2.62 7.82 9.44
N ALA A 185 -2.39 9.03 9.95
CA ALA A 185 -3.34 10.13 9.83
C ALA A 185 -3.63 10.51 8.36
N PHE A 186 -2.60 10.52 7.49
CA PHE A 186 -2.82 10.71 6.06
C PHE A 186 -3.62 9.56 5.43
N VAL A 187 -3.33 8.31 5.79
CA VAL A 187 -4.06 7.15 5.25
C VAL A 187 -5.52 7.15 5.73
N VAL A 188 -5.79 7.53 6.98
CA VAL A 188 -7.15 7.76 7.50
C VAL A 188 -7.87 8.81 6.67
N TYR A 189 -7.20 9.91 6.34
CA TYR A 189 -7.77 10.93 5.46
C TYR A 189 -8.09 10.38 4.06
N PHE A 190 -7.18 9.62 3.46
CA PHE A 190 -7.41 9.00 2.14
C PHE A 190 -8.56 8.00 2.18
N TYR A 191 -8.66 7.20 3.25
CA TYR A 191 -9.77 6.25 3.42
C TYR A 191 -11.10 6.97 3.58
N ALA A 192 -11.14 8.00 4.43
CA ALA A 192 -12.32 8.82 4.63
C ALA A 192 -12.74 9.50 3.31
N ALA A 193 -11.80 10.10 2.56
CA ALA A 193 -12.07 10.71 1.26
C ALA A 193 -12.64 9.71 0.25
N SER A 194 -12.02 8.53 0.13
CA SER A 194 -12.46 7.49 -0.80
C SER A 194 -13.83 6.96 -0.43
N LEU A 195 -14.04 6.56 0.83
CA LEU A 195 -15.30 5.99 1.27
C LEU A 195 -16.43 7.02 1.24
N TRP A 196 -16.15 8.27 1.59
CA TRP A 196 -17.11 9.37 1.52
C TRP A 196 -17.66 9.54 0.11
N GLU A 197 -16.79 9.54 -0.91
CA GLU A 197 -17.20 9.65 -2.31
C GLU A 197 -18.01 8.42 -2.76
N GLU A 198 -17.64 7.23 -2.31
CA GLU A 198 -18.33 5.95 -2.61
C GLU A 198 -19.73 5.91 -2.01
N THR A 199 -19.91 6.53 -0.85
CA THR A 199 -21.23 6.69 -0.19
C THR A 199 -22.07 7.84 -0.75
N GLY A 200 -21.65 8.48 -1.86
CA GLY A 200 -22.40 9.54 -2.54
C GLY A 200 -22.05 10.97 -2.08
N GLY A 201 -21.01 11.13 -1.26
CA GLY A 201 -20.46 12.43 -0.90
C GLY A 201 -19.65 13.07 -2.04
N ARG A 202 -19.38 14.37 -1.93
CA ARG A 202 -18.47 15.08 -2.85
C ARG A 202 -17.02 14.64 -2.64
N SER A 203 -16.20 14.71 -3.70
CA SER A 203 -14.76 14.48 -3.58
C SER A 203 -14.11 15.44 -2.58
N LEU A 204 -13.25 14.90 -1.71
CA LEU A 204 -12.45 15.68 -0.76
C LEU A 204 -11.12 16.09 -1.38
N PRO A 205 -10.56 17.26 -1.02
CA PRO A 205 -9.37 17.79 -1.68
C PRO A 205 -8.11 17.01 -1.31
N LEU A 206 -7.42 16.43 -2.30
CA LEU A 206 -6.07 15.86 -2.15
C LEU A 206 -4.97 16.91 -2.45
N GLY A 207 -5.36 18.11 -2.87
CA GLY A 207 -4.47 19.20 -3.20
C GLY A 207 -3.97 19.18 -4.64
N ARG A 208 -3.02 20.09 -4.94
CA ARG A 208 -2.41 20.25 -6.26
C ARG A 208 -1.10 19.45 -6.37
N PRO A 209 -0.64 19.10 -7.58
CA PRO A 209 0.70 18.56 -7.81
C PRO A 209 1.81 19.45 -7.25
N LEU A 210 2.92 18.84 -6.81
CA LEU A 210 4.11 19.59 -6.36
C LEU A 210 4.98 20.06 -7.53
N ILE A 211 5.07 19.25 -8.58
CA ILE A 211 5.76 19.58 -9.83
C ILE A 211 4.85 19.31 -11.02
N ALA A 212 5.13 19.99 -12.13
CA ALA A 212 4.42 19.84 -13.41
C ALA A 212 4.90 18.62 -14.23
#